data_AF-A0A968XP81-F1
#
_entry.id   AF-A0A968XP81-F1
#
_cell.length_a   1.000
_cell.length_b   1.000
_cell.length_c   1.000
_cell.angle_alpha   90.00
_cell.angle_beta   90.00
_cell.angle_gamma   90.00
#
_symmetry.space_group_name_H-M   'P 1'
#
loop_
_entity.id
_entity.type
_entity.pdbx_description
1 polymer ?
#
loop_
_entity_poly.entity_id
_entity_poly.type
_entity_poly.pdbx_seq_one_letter_code
_entity_poly.pdbx_strand_id
1 'polypeptide(L)' 'MSRYSNVDFRVEKKFDFKKWSIAPYMDMFNVFASDNTSQVNYEFTRRNQQFLEENARIPIFGMRLEF' A
#
# COMPACT_ATOMS: atom_id res chain seq x y z
N MET A 1 3.02 -20.28 -13.36
CA MET A 1 1.81 -19.61 -12.85
C MET A 1 2.27 -18.59 -11.82
N SER A 2 2.19 -17.30 -12.13
CA SER A 2 2.47 -16.25 -11.13
C SER A 2 1.35 -16.29 -10.09
N ARG A 3 1.72 -16.50 -8.82
CA ARG A 3 0.76 -16.57 -7.72
C ARG A 3 0.73 -15.18 -7.08
N TYR A 4 -0.12 -14.31 -7.62
CA TYR A 4 -0.34 -12.97 -7.07
C TYR A 4 -0.99 -13.10 -5.70
N SER A 5 -0.36 -12.54 -4.67
CA SER A 5 -0.89 -12.44 -3.33
C SER A 5 -0.44 -11.11 -2.76
N ASN A 6 -1.40 -10.24 -2.44
CA ASN A 6 -1.14 -8.98 -1.77
C ASN A 6 -2.04 -8.90 -0.53
N VAL A 7 -1.44 -8.56 0.60
CA VAL A 7 -2.14 -8.39 1.87
C VAL A 7 -1.74 -7.04 2.42
N ASP A 8 -2.75 -6.22 2.60
CA ASP A 8 -2.66 -4.89 3.19
C ASP A 8 -3.42 -4.88 4.51
N PHE A 9 -2.95 -4.12 5.49
CA PHE A 9 -3.70 -3.90 6.73
C PHE A 9 -3.82 -2.41 7.06
N ARG A 10 -4.94 -2.05 7.69
CA ARG A 10 -5.17 -0.74 8.30
C ARG A 10 -5.57 -0.92 9.75
N VAL A 11 -4.93 -0.18 10.64
CA VAL A 11 -5.34 -0.03 12.04
C VAL A 11 -5.80 1.41 12.24
N GLU A 12 -7.05 1.60 12.64
CA GLU A 12 -7.64 2.91 12.93
C GLU A 12 -8.22 2.90 14.35
N LYS A 13 -8.09 4.03 15.06
CA LYS A 13 -8.77 4.25 16.33
C LYS A 13 -9.55 5.55 16.29
N LYS A 14 -10.88 5.48 16.38
CA LYS A 14 -11.75 6.65 16.47
C LYS A 14 -11.89 7.14 17.92
N PHE A 15 -11.82 8.46 18.09
CA PHE A 15 -12.10 9.20 19.30
C PHE A 15 -13.25 10.17 19.01
N ASP A 16 -14.42 9.89 19.59
CA ASP A 16 -15.60 10.72 19.42
C ASP A 16 -15.67 11.77 20.53
N PHE A 17 -15.76 13.04 20.12
CA PHE A 17 -16.14 14.17 20.95
C PHE A 17 -17.52 14.65 20.51
N LYS A 18 -18.29 15.25 21.42
CA LYS A 18 -19.71 15.62 21.18
C LYS A 18 -19.98 16.29 19.82
N LYS A 19 -19.05 17.10 19.33
CA LYS A 19 -19.20 17.92 18.11
C LYS A 19 -18.14 17.63 17.05
N TRP A 20 -17.20 16.72 17.29
CA TRP A 20 -16.11 16.44 16.36
C TRP A 20 -15.49 15.08 16.67
N SER A 21 -14.86 14.45 15.71
CA SER A 21 -14.13 13.21 15.94
C SER A 21 -12.72 13.27 15.37
N ILE A 22 -11.81 12.53 15.99
CA ILE A 22 -10.46 12.30 15.48
C ILE A 22 -10.28 10.81 15.28
N ALA A 23 -9.74 10.40 14.14
CA ALA A 23 -9.34 9.04 13.89
C ALA A 23 -7.90 8.98 13.33
N PRO A 24 -6.86 8.86 14.18
CA PRO A 24 -5.55 8.43 13.71
C PRO A 24 -5.60 7.02 13.14
N TYR A 25 -4.87 6.79 12.06
CA TYR A 25 -4.73 5.49 11.43
C TYR A 25 -3.30 5.24 10.93
N MET A 26 -2.97 3.95 10.81
CA MET A 26 -1.75 3.45 10.19
C MET A 26 -2.12 2.38 9.18
N ASP A 27 -1.60 2.53 7.96
CA ASP A 27 -1.71 1.56 6.89
C ASP A 27 -0.37 0.89 6.66
N MET A 28 -0.41 -0.38 6.28
CA MET A 28 0.73 -1.12 5.78
C MET A 28 0.30 -1.84 4.51
N PHE A 29 0.91 -1.46 3.40
CA PHE A 29 0.74 -2.17 2.14
C PHE A 29 1.83 -3.20 1.94
N ASN A 30 1.48 -4.28 1.24
CA ASN A 30 2.38 -5.39 0.92
C ASN A 30 3.08 -5.98 2.16
N VAL A 31 2.29 -6.37 3.16
CA VAL A 31 2.77 -6.83 4.48
C VAL A 31 3.80 -7.96 4.36
N PHE A 32 3.59 -8.86 3.40
CA PHE A 32 4.46 -10.01 3.17
C PHE A 32 5.62 -9.73 2.21
N ALA A 33 5.78 -8.50 1.70
CA ALA A 33 6.79 -8.15 0.69
C ALA A 33 6.76 -9.14 -0.48
N SER A 34 5.56 -9.50 -0.94
CA SER A 34 5.42 -10.46 -2.04
C SER A 34 5.84 -9.81 -3.34
N ASP A 35 6.74 -10.47 -4.07
CA ASP A 35 7.22 -10.01 -5.38
C ASP A 35 6.10 -10.16 -6.41
N ASN A 36 5.24 -9.15 -6.48
CA ASN A 36 4.19 -9.08 -7.47
C ASN A 36 4.74 -8.35 -8.69
N THR A 37 5.00 -9.12 -9.75
CA THR A 37 5.28 -8.59 -11.09
C THR A 37 4.03 -7.86 -11.60
N SER A 38 4.03 -6.53 -11.60
CA SER A 38 2.82 -5.73 -11.92
C SER A 38 2.73 -5.35 -13.38
N GLN A 39 3.86 -5.12 -14.07
CA GLN A 39 3.85 -4.70 -15.48
C GLN A 39 5.17 -4.98 -16.20
N VAL A 40 5.12 -5.15 -17.53
CA VAL A 40 6.31 -5.15 -18.39
C VAL A 40 6.74 -3.71 -18.66
N ASN A 41 7.96 -3.34 -18.29
CA ASN A 41 8.57 -2.08 -18.65
C ASN A 41 9.13 -2.15 -20.09
N TYR A 42 8.51 -1.41 -21.00
CA TYR A 42 8.97 -1.27 -22.38
C TYR A 42 9.84 -0.03 -22.51
N GLU A 43 11.12 -0.12 -22.15
CA GLU A 43 12.10 0.94 -22.40
C GLU A 43 12.63 0.84 -23.85
N PHE A 44 12.46 1.91 -24.63
CA PHE A 44 12.92 1.98 -26.03
C PHE A 44 14.43 1.84 -26.22
N THR A 45 15.21 2.04 -25.16
CA THR A 45 16.68 1.96 -25.16
C THR A 45 17.23 0.61 -24.67
N ARG A 46 16.40 -0.31 -24.17
CA ARG A 46 16.86 -1.61 -23.65
C ARG A 46 16.27 -2.78 -24.44
N ARG A 47 17.14 -3.74 -24.79
CA ARG A 47 16.79 -4.92 -25.62
C ARG A 47 16.01 -6.01 -24.85
N ASN A 48 16.11 -6.04 -23.52
CA ASN A 48 15.47 -7.04 -22.67
C ASN A 48 14.31 -6.41 -21.89
N GLN A 49 13.19 -7.13 -21.84
CA GLN A 49 12.02 -6.78 -21.03
C GLN A 49 12.39 -6.84 -19.54
N GLN A 50 12.16 -5.76 -18.80
CA GLN A 50 12.18 -5.78 -17.33
C GLN A 50 10.76 -5.77 -16.82
N PHE A 51 10.54 -6.47 -15.72
CA PHE A 51 9.27 -6.44 -15.01
C PHE A 51 9.34 -5.42 -13.88
N LEU A 52 8.31 -4.60 -13.73
CA LEU A 52 8.13 -3.79 -12.53
C LEU A 52 7.67 -4.73 -11.41
N GLU A 53 8.41 -4.72 -10.30
CA GLU A 53 8.14 -5.54 -9.12
C GLU A 53 7.74 -4.65 -7.96
N GLU A 54 6.65 -5.02 -7.28
CA GLU A 54 6.17 -4.33 -6.09
C GLU A 54 6.54 -5.14 -4.85
N ASN A 55 7.78 -5.02 -4.39
CA ASN A 55 8.30 -5.76 -3.24
C ASN A 55 8.49 -4.92 -1.97
N ALA A 56 8.25 -3.61 -2.07
CA ALA A 56 8.39 -2.71 -0.95
C ALA A 56 7.20 -2.84 0.01
N ARG A 57 7.50 -2.85 1.32
CA ARG A 57 6.51 -2.61 2.38
C ARG A 57 6.30 -1.11 2.50
N ILE A 58 5.05 -0.66 2.41
CA ILE A 58 4.75 0.78 2.40
C ILE A 58 3.92 1.12 3.63
N PRO A 59 4.55 1.68 4.69
CA PRO A 59 3.82 2.21 5.83
C PRO A 59 3.28 3.62 5.51
N ILE A 60 2.02 3.87 5.83
CA ILE A 60 1.40 5.20 5.74
C ILE A 60 0.77 5.54 7.09
N PHE A 61 0.98 6.77 7.54
CA PHE A 61 0.35 7.31 8.74
C PHE A 61 -0.58 8.45 8.35
N GLY A 62 -1.75 8.51 8.98
CA GLY A 62 -2.69 9.57 8.72
C GLY A 62 -3.64 9.83 9.88
N MET A 63 -4.44 10.88 9.71
CA MET A 63 -5.43 11.29 10.70
C MET A 63 -6.64 11.85 9.96
N ARG A 64 -7.83 11.37 10.34
CA ARG A 64 -9.11 11.92 9.88
C ARG A 64 -9.70 12.81 10.97
N LEU A 65 -10.21 13.98 10.58
CA LEU A 65 -10.94 14.90 11.43
C LEU A 65 -12.35 15.07 10.86
N GLU A 66 -13.37 14.92 11.71
CA GLU A 66 -14.79 15.12 11.35
C GLU A 66 -15.36 16.21 12.26
N PHE A 67 -16.13 17.16 11.73
CA PHE A 67 -16.73 18.31 12.44
C PHE A 67 -18.24 18.37 12.23
#